data_AF-A0A2N6N6V0-F1
#
_entry.id   AF-A0A2N6N6V0-F1
#
_cell.length_a   1.000
_cell.length_b   1.000
_cell.length_c   1.000
_cell.angle_alpha   90.00
_cell.angle_beta   90.00
_cell.angle_gamma   90.00
#
_symmetry.space_group_name_H-M   'P 1'
#
loop_
_entity.id
_entity.type
_entity.pdbx_description
1 polymer ?
#
loop_
_entity_poly.entity_id
_entity_poly.type
_entity_poly.pdbx_seq_one_letter_code
_entity_poly.pdbx_strand_id
1 'polypeptide(L)'
;MTESVIKDMEIHAELSNRVIKTPGILLREARQAQNLKYEDVAKQIHLSVQWVKNLEKDNYSQAPALIYVRGYLRAYARCIGLIPEEIMAAFDALALNKEFERIKAREEKPVKHQAVPVISRSTRMITRKTIRWITFFALSILMILIGIWWHEKKHFILQIQSVMVPSQELLLKETAKKSKLPETSTTKNKMIFSGIDH
;
A
#
# COMPACT_ATOMS: atom_id res chain seq x y z
N MET A 1 -47.11 54.37 5.88
CA MET A 1 -46.33 53.33 5.17
C MET A 1 -47.27 52.15 5.00
N THR A 2 -47.65 51.85 3.75
CA THR A 2 -48.79 50.99 3.43
C THR A 2 -48.49 49.52 3.73
N GLU A 3 -49.50 48.81 4.23
CA GLU A 3 -49.54 47.37 4.49
C GLU A 3 -49.07 46.52 3.29
N SER A 4 -49.21 47.06 2.07
CA SER A 4 -48.67 46.46 0.84
C SER A 4 -47.14 46.37 0.82
N VAL A 5 -46.42 47.40 1.29
CA VAL A 5 -44.95 47.45 1.27
C VAL A 5 -44.36 46.47 2.29
N ILE A 6 -45.03 46.26 3.42
CA ILE A 6 -44.61 45.30 4.45
C ILE A 6 -44.81 43.87 3.93
N LYS A 7 -45.94 43.59 3.27
CA LYS A 7 -46.24 42.28 2.69
C LYS A 7 -45.28 41.90 1.56
N ASP A 8 -44.92 42.87 0.71
CA ASP A 8 -43.92 42.66 -0.34
C ASP A 8 -42.52 42.40 0.27
N MET A 9 -42.15 43.11 1.35
CA MET A 9 -40.89 42.90 2.08
C MET A 9 -40.82 41.51 2.75
N GLU A 10 -41.92 41.05 3.33
CA GLU A 10 -42.03 39.72 3.97
C GLU A 10 -41.94 38.60 2.92
N ILE A 11 -42.63 38.77 1.78
CA ILE A 11 -42.58 37.82 0.65
C ILE A 11 -41.16 37.71 0.07
N HIS A 12 -40.41 38.82 -0.04
CA HIS A 12 -39.03 38.78 -0.51
C HIS A 12 -38.06 38.12 0.49
N ALA A 13 -38.28 38.29 1.80
CA ALA A 13 -37.51 37.58 2.83
C ALA A 13 -37.82 36.07 2.83
N GLU A 14 -39.08 35.68 2.65
CA GLU A 14 -39.52 34.28 2.56
C GLU A 14 -39.00 33.59 1.28
N LEU A 15 -38.99 34.30 0.15
CA LEU A 15 -38.45 33.82 -1.13
C LEU A 15 -36.93 33.63 -1.09
N SER A 16 -36.21 34.52 -0.39
CA SER A 16 -34.76 34.38 -0.14
C SER A 16 -34.45 33.11 0.65
N ASN A 17 -35.33 32.71 1.58
CA ASN A 17 -35.18 31.49 2.38
C ASN A 17 -35.53 30.20 1.62
N ARG A 18 -36.23 30.29 0.48
CA ARG A 18 -36.57 29.13 -0.38
C ARG A 18 -35.51 28.78 -1.42
N VAL A 19 -34.46 29.57 -1.56
CA VAL A 19 -33.31 29.20 -2.38
C VAL A 19 -32.51 28.15 -1.64
N ILE A 20 -32.55 26.90 -2.10
CA ILE A 20 -31.73 25.80 -1.56
C ILE A 20 -30.27 26.22 -1.72
N LYS A 21 -29.66 26.72 -0.64
CA LYS A 21 -28.28 27.19 -0.64
C LYS A 21 -27.35 26.00 -0.80
N THR A 22 -26.40 26.13 -1.72
CA THR A 22 -25.37 25.12 -1.93
C THR A 22 -24.37 25.14 -0.76
N PRO A 23 -23.68 24.02 -0.47
CA PRO A 23 -22.72 23.98 0.62
C PRO A 23 -21.61 25.03 0.47
N GLY A 24 -21.16 25.33 -0.75
CA GLY A 24 -20.19 26.37 -1.03
C GLY A 24 -20.68 27.78 -0.68
N ILE A 25 -21.94 28.09 -0.97
CA ILE A 25 -22.56 29.36 -0.57
C ILE A 25 -22.62 29.48 0.95
N LEU A 26 -23.09 28.44 1.64
CA LEU A 26 -23.19 28.44 3.12
C LEU A 26 -21.82 28.68 3.78
N LEU A 27 -20.77 28.00 3.30
CA LEU A 27 -19.42 28.17 3.81
C LEU A 27 -18.87 29.57 3.51
N ARG A 28 -19.11 30.09 2.31
CA ARG A 28 -18.67 31.42 1.90
C ARG A 28 -19.32 32.50 2.76
N GLU A 29 -20.64 32.45 2.92
CA GLU A 29 -21.40 33.42 3.71
C GLU A 29 -20.90 33.45 5.16
N ALA A 30 -20.71 32.28 5.78
CA ALA A 30 -20.20 32.19 7.14
C ALA A 30 -18.75 32.68 7.28
N ARG A 31 -17.86 32.37 6.32
CA ARG A 31 -16.50 32.92 6.30
C ARG A 31 -16.52 34.45 6.21
N GLN A 32 -17.35 34.99 5.31
CA GLN A 32 -17.48 36.44 5.11
C GLN A 32 -18.08 37.12 6.34
N ALA A 33 -19.06 36.52 7.01
CA ALA A 33 -19.64 37.04 8.25
C ALA A 33 -18.61 37.17 9.39
N GLN A 34 -17.59 36.31 9.39
CA GLN A 34 -16.48 36.35 10.36
C GLN A 34 -15.27 37.18 9.87
N ASN A 35 -15.37 37.85 8.71
CA ASN A 35 -14.28 38.61 8.08
C ASN A 35 -12.98 37.80 7.87
N LEU A 36 -13.09 36.47 7.72
CA LEU A 36 -11.94 35.60 7.50
C LEU A 36 -11.52 35.63 6.02
N LYS A 37 -10.21 35.70 5.76
CA LYS A 37 -9.69 35.53 4.41
C LYS A 37 -9.59 34.05 4.06
N TYR A 38 -9.44 33.75 2.77
CA TYR A 38 -9.27 32.37 2.32
C TYR A 38 -8.01 31.73 2.94
N GLU A 39 -6.95 32.53 3.10
CA GLU A 39 -5.67 32.12 3.69
C GLU A 39 -5.82 31.69 5.16
N ASP A 40 -6.70 32.36 5.91
CA ASP A 40 -6.91 32.07 7.33
C ASP A 40 -7.58 30.71 7.51
N VAL A 41 -8.64 30.46 6.75
CA VAL A 41 -9.32 29.16 6.71
C VAL A 41 -8.36 28.08 6.22
N ALA A 42 -7.69 28.31 5.09
CA ALA A 42 -6.76 27.36 4.47
C ALA A 42 -5.70 26.88 5.47
N LYS A 43 -5.12 27.81 6.25
CA LYS A 43 -4.17 27.49 7.32
C LYS A 43 -4.82 26.64 8.41
N GLN A 44 -6.01 27.01 8.91
CA GLN A 44 -6.66 26.30 10.01
C GLN A 44 -7.06 24.86 9.65
N ILE A 45 -7.51 24.62 8.41
CA ILE A 45 -7.94 23.27 7.97
C ILE A 45 -6.86 22.51 7.18
N HIS A 46 -5.64 23.05 7.14
CA HIS A 46 -4.49 22.48 6.42
C HIS A 46 -4.79 22.15 4.94
N LEU A 47 -5.45 23.07 4.24
CA LEU A 47 -5.71 22.98 2.80
C LEU A 47 -5.02 24.10 2.04
N SER A 48 -4.84 23.93 0.73
CA SER A 48 -4.41 25.05 -0.11
C SER A 48 -5.53 26.07 -0.25
N VAL A 49 -5.18 27.34 -0.44
CA VAL A 49 -6.14 28.43 -0.73
C VAL A 49 -7.01 28.10 -1.94
N GLN A 50 -6.45 27.43 -2.94
CA GLN A 50 -7.18 26.98 -4.12
C GLN A 50 -8.28 25.97 -3.76
N TRP A 51 -8.02 25.06 -2.83
CA TRP A 51 -9.03 24.12 -2.34
C TRP A 51 -10.17 24.84 -1.62
N VAL A 52 -9.88 25.81 -0.75
CA VAL A 52 -10.92 26.62 -0.08
C VAL A 52 -11.81 27.32 -1.12
N LYS A 53 -11.20 27.96 -2.12
CA LYS A 53 -11.94 28.60 -3.23
C LYS A 53 -12.79 27.61 -4.03
N ASN A 54 -12.28 26.40 -4.26
CA ASN A 54 -13.00 25.34 -4.96
C ASN A 54 -14.21 24.84 -4.16
N LEU A 55 -14.08 24.70 -2.84
CA LEU A 55 -15.17 24.31 -1.94
C LEU A 55 -16.29 25.36 -1.94
N GLU A 56 -15.95 26.65 -1.83
CA GLU A 56 -16.93 27.75 -1.88
C GLU A 56 -17.61 27.92 -3.25
N LYS A 57 -17.03 27.34 -4.31
CA LYS A 57 -17.59 27.33 -5.67
C LYS A 57 -18.29 26.02 -6.03
N ASP A 58 -18.43 25.09 -5.08
CA ASP A 58 -18.97 23.74 -5.30
C ASP A 58 -18.27 22.97 -6.44
N ASN A 59 -16.99 23.30 -6.69
CA ASN A 59 -16.19 22.69 -7.73
C ASN A 59 -15.30 21.60 -7.15
N TYR A 60 -15.77 20.36 -7.28
CA TYR A 60 -15.07 19.18 -6.76
C TYR A 60 -14.35 18.37 -7.85
N SER A 61 -14.24 18.90 -9.07
CA SER A 61 -13.68 18.18 -10.24
C SER A 61 -12.25 17.69 -10.03
N GLN A 62 -11.45 18.42 -9.25
CA GLN A 62 -10.04 18.10 -8.98
C GLN A 62 -9.86 17.14 -7.79
N ALA A 63 -10.94 16.71 -7.14
CA ALA A 63 -10.86 15.86 -5.96
C ALA A 63 -10.55 14.41 -6.37
N PRO A 64 -9.56 13.74 -5.74
CA PRO A 64 -9.26 12.33 -6.05
C PRO A 64 -10.44 11.38 -5.81
N ALA A 65 -11.27 11.70 -4.81
CA ALA A 65 -12.49 10.97 -4.49
C ALA A 65 -13.46 11.86 -3.67
N LEU A 66 -14.76 11.57 -3.73
CA LEU A 66 -15.80 12.30 -3.00
C LEU A 66 -15.64 12.24 -1.48
N ILE A 67 -15.02 11.18 -0.95
CA ILE A 67 -14.77 11.05 0.49
C ILE A 67 -13.85 12.17 1.02
N TYR A 68 -12.90 12.64 0.20
CA TYR A 68 -12.04 13.77 0.55
C TYR A 68 -12.85 15.06 0.64
N VAL A 69 -13.75 15.29 -0.32
CA VAL A 69 -14.64 16.46 -0.34
C VAL A 69 -15.49 16.52 0.93
N ARG A 70 -16.10 15.39 1.33
CA ARG A 70 -16.87 15.31 2.59
C ARG A 70 -15.99 15.65 3.79
N GLY A 71 -14.76 15.16 3.82
CA GLY A 71 -13.79 15.48 4.87
C GLY A 71 -13.48 16.98 4.93
N TYR A 72 -13.22 17.60 3.79
CA TYR A 72 -12.88 19.02 3.68
C TYR A 72 -14.05 19.92 4.06
N LEU A 73 -15.26 19.62 3.60
CA LEU A 73 -16.46 20.38 3.96
C LEU A 73 -16.75 20.32 5.47
N ARG A 74 -16.59 19.15 6.11
CA ARG A 74 -16.75 19.03 7.57
C ARG A 74 -15.65 19.76 8.34
N ALA A 75 -14.41 19.70 7.86
CA ALA A 75 -13.30 20.43 8.49
C ALA A 75 -13.53 21.95 8.40
N TYR A 76 -13.96 22.43 7.23
CA TYR A 76 -14.31 23.83 7.03
C TYR A 76 -15.48 24.24 7.94
N ALA A 77 -16.60 23.52 7.93
CA ALA A 77 -17.74 23.83 8.78
C ALA A 77 -17.35 23.97 10.27
N ARG A 78 -16.56 23.02 10.79
CA ARG A 78 -16.05 23.09 12.18
C ARG A 78 -15.13 24.28 12.43
N CYS A 79 -14.26 24.61 11.47
CA CYS A 79 -13.34 25.74 11.57
C CYS A 79 -14.07 27.08 11.74
N ILE A 80 -15.21 27.25 11.07
CA ILE A 80 -16.03 28.48 11.15
C ILE A 80 -17.25 28.33 12.09
N GLY A 81 -17.31 27.27 12.89
CA GLY A 81 -18.38 27.08 13.89
C GLY A 81 -19.77 26.76 13.34
N LEU A 82 -19.88 26.30 12.08
CA LEU A 82 -21.13 25.79 11.52
C LEU A 82 -21.36 24.32 11.90
N ILE A 83 -22.62 23.91 11.89
CA ILE A 83 -23.03 22.51 12.09
C ILE A 83 -22.65 21.72 10.82
N PRO A 84 -21.71 20.76 10.89
CA PRO A 84 -21.25 20.04 9.71
C PRO A 84 -22.37 19.28 8.98
N GLU A 85 -23.35 18.79 9.72
CA GLU A 85 -24.49 18.02 9.21
C GLU A 85 -25.35 18.84 8.24
N GLU A 86 -25.53 20.14 8.47
CA GLU A 86 -26.27 21.03 7.57
C GLU A 86 -25.55 21.19 6.22
N ILE A 87 -24.23 21.38 6.27
CA ILE A 87 -23.39 21.44 5.06
C ILE A 87 -23.41 20.09 4.33
N MET A 88 -23.42 18.97 5.06
CA MET A 88 -23.48 17.64 4.45
C MET A 88 -24.84 17.39 3.79
N ALA A 89 -25.94 17.83 4.40
CA ALA A 89 -27.27 17.73 3.81
C ALA A 89 -27.36 18.51 2.49
N ALA A 90 -26.84 19.73 2.46
CA ALA A 90 -26.77 20.55 1.24
C ALA A 90 -25.87 19.89 0.17
N PHE A 91 -24.75 19.30 0.58
CA PHE A 91 -23.85 18.57 -0.31
C PHE A 91 -24.50 17.30 -0.88
N ASP A 92 -25.22 16.54 -0.05
CA ASP A 92 -25.89 15.31 -0.46
C ASP A 92 -27.04 15.62 -1.45
N ALA A 93 -27.81 16.68 -1.21
CA ALA A 93 -28.81 17.17 -2.17
C ALA A 93 -28.18 17.56 -3.52
N LEU A 94 -27.05 18.27 -3.50
CA LEU A 94 -26.33 18.67 -4.72
C LEU A 94 -25.70 17.48 -5.46
N ALA A 95 -25.14 16.52 -4.72
CA ALA A 95 -24.52 15.33 -5.28
C ALA A 95 -25.55 14.41 -5.94
N LEU A 96 -26.71 14.23 -5.30
CA LEU A 96 -27.83 13.48 -5.85
C LEU A 96 -28.29 14.08 -7.18
N ASN A 97 -28.42 15.40 -7.27
CA ASN A 97 -28.78 16.09 -8.52
C ASN A 97 -27.74 15.87 -9.63
N LYS A 98 -26.44 15.95 -9.31
CA LYS A 98 -25.38 15.65 -10.30
C LYS A 98 -25.37 14.19 -10.74
N GLU A 99 -25.76 13.26 -9.86
CA GLU A 99 -25.89 11.84 -10.19
C GLU A 99 -27.13 11.58 -11.05
N PHE A 100 -28.26 12.23 -10.75
CA PHE A 100 -29.46 12.23 -11.60
C PHE A 100 -29.18 12.78 -13.00
N GLU A 101 -28.45 13.88 -13.12
CA GLU A 101 -28.03 14.43 -14.43
C GLU A 101 -27.12 13.46 -15.20
N ARG A 102 -26.25 12.71 -14.51
CA ARG A 102 -25.43 11.66 -15.15
C ARG A 102 -26.26 10.47 -15.61
N ILE A 103 -27.29 10.08 -14.86
CA ILE A 103 -28.22 9.00 -15.24
C ILE A 103 -29.05 9.43 -16.45
N LYS A 104 -29.60 10.64 -16.44
CA LYS A 104 -30.38 11.21 -17.54
C LYS A 104 -29.56 11.37 -18.83
N ALA A 105 -28.33 11.87 -18.72
CA ALA A 105 -27.39 11.96 -19.84
C ALA A 105 -26.92 10.59 -20.37
N ARG A 106 -27.04 9.52 -19.56
CA ARG A 106 -26.74 8.13 -19.97
C ARG A 106 -27.92 7.49 -20.69
N GLU A 107 -29.16 7.88 -20.40
CA GLU A 107 -30.35 7.39 -21.11
C GLU A 107 -30.44 7.89 -22.56
N GLU A 108 -29.82 9.03 -22.89
CA GLU A 108 -29.81 9.58 -24.26
C GLU A 108 -28.77 8.94 -25.21
N LYS A 109 -27.89 8.06 -24.72
CA LYS A 109 -26.91 7.32 -25.55
C LYS A 109 -27.16 5.82 -25.49
N PRO A 110 -27.18 5.07 -26.62
CA PRO A 110 -27.50 3.65 -26.60
C PRO A 110 -26.51 2.90 -25.72
N VAL A 111 -27.01 2.35 -24.62
CA VAL A 111 -26.26 1.69 -23.56
C VAL A 111 -25.87 0.28 -24.01
N LYS A 112 -24.58 0.08 -24.35
CA LYS A 112 -23.98 -1.25 -24.30
C LYS A 112 -23.85 -1.61 -22.82
N HIS A 113 -24.65 -2.58 -22.37
CA HIS A 113 -24.76 -2.99 -20.98
C HIS A 113 -23.39 -3.46 -20.46
N GLN A 114 -22.81 -2.71 -19.54
CA GLN A 114 -21.84 -3.25 -18.59
C GLN A 114 -22.39 -2.95 -17.19
N ALA A 115 -22.61 -4.04 -16.46
CA ALA A 115 -23.10 -4.07 -15.10
C ALA A 115 -22.19 -3.22 -14.21
N VAL A 116 -22.81 -2.40 -13.36
CA VAL A 116 -22.11 -1.56 -12.38
C VAL A 116 -21.83 -2.45 -11.16
N PRO A 117 -20.57 -2.68 -10.75
CA PRO A 117 -20.29 -3.27 -9.46
C PRO A 117 -20.49 -2.22 -8.36
N VAL A 118 -21.50 -2.44 -7.52
CA VAL A 118 -21.76 -1.66 -6.29
C VAL A 118 -20.80 -2.12 -5.19
N ILE A 119 -19.88 -1.21 -4.84
CA ILE A 119 -19.10 -1.07 -3.59
C ILE A 119 -18.25 -2.27 -3.10
N SER A 120 -16.92 -2.10 -3.04
CA SER A 120 -16.17 -2.53 -1.84
C SER A 120 -14.85 -1.76 -1.65
N ARG A 121 -14.47 -1.60 -0.39
CA ARG A 121 -13.30 -0.88 0.13
C ARG A 121 -12.01 -1.26 -0.62
N SER A 122 -11.22 -0.28 -1.06
CA SER A 122 -9.84 -0.53 -1.48
C SER A 122 -8.89 0.45 -0.80
N THR A 123 -8.31 -0.06 0.27
CA THR A 123 -7.06 0.40 0.88
C THR A 123 -5.98 0.58 -0.16
N ARG A 124 -5.29 1.72 -0.09
CA ARG A 124 -3.96 1.96 -0.66
C ARG A 124 -3.90 1.81 -2.19
N MET A 125 -3.98 2.95 -2.90
CA MET A 125 -3.56 3.04 -4.29
C MET A 125 -2.04 2.79 -4.40
N ILE A 126 -1.63 1.53 -4.30
CA ILE A 126 -0.37 1.07 -4.88
C ILE A 126 -0.76 0.62 -6.28
N THR A 127 -0.49 1.45 -7.27
CA THR A 127 -0.71 1.14 -8.68
C THR A 127 -0.10 -0.23 -9.00
N ARG A 128 -0.86 -1.14 -9.62
CA ARG A 128 -0.40 -2.50 -10.01
C ARG A 128 0.92 -2.50 -10.81
N LYS A 129 1.25 -1.36 -11.45
CA LYS A 129 2.55 -1.14 -12.11
C LYS A 129 3.71 -1.06 -11.12
N THR A 130 3.62 -0.35 -9.99
CA THR A 130 4.77 -0.19 -9.07
C THR A 130 5.09 -1.47 -8.30
N ILE A 131 4.07 -2.28 -7.95
CA ILE A 131 4.29 -3.61 -7.34
C ILE A 131 5.08 -4.52 -8.26
N ARG A 132 4.76 -4.51 -9.56
CA ARG A 132 5.48 -5.33 -10.55
C ARG A 132 6.97 -4.97 -10.62
N TRP A 133 7.30 -3.67 -10.57
CA TRP A 133 8.70 -3.23 -10.57
C TRP A 133 9.40 -3.57 -9.26
N ILE A 134 8.74 -3.39 -8.12
CA ILE A 134 9.29 -3.76 -6.80
C ILE A 134 9.59 -5.25 -6.72
N THR A 135 8.71 -6.12 -7.24
CA THR A 135 8.96 -7.56 -7.29
C THR A 135 10.16 -7.91 -8.16
N PHE A 136 10.33 -7.24 -9.30
CA PHE A 136 11.51 -7.43 -10.16
C PHE A 136 12.80 -6.98 -9.47
N PHE A 137 12.78 -5.82 -8.79
CA PHE A 137 13.94 -5.34 -8.04
C PHE A 137 14.30 -6.26 -6.87
N ALA A 138 13.32 -6.74 -6.11
CA ALA A 138 13.54 -7.67 -5.00
C ALA A 138 14.16 -9.00 -5.48
N LEU A 139 13.65 -9.57 -6.58
CA LEU A 139 14.22 -10.77 -7.22
C LEU A 139 15.65 -10.53 -7.74
N SER A 140 15.90 -9.37 -8.36
CA SER A 140 17.24 -9.01 -8.85
C SER A 140 18.25 -8.90 -7.70
N ILE A 141 17.88 -8.28 -6.58
CA ILE A 141 18.74 -8.17 -5.40
C ILE A 141 19.03 -9.56 -4.81
N LEU A 142 18.00 -10.42 -4.71
CA LEU A 142 18.18 -11.80 -4.23
C LEU A 142 19.17 -12.58 -5.10
N MET A 143 19.07 -12.44 -6.43
CA MET A 143 19.94 -13.13 -7.37
C MET A 143 21.40 -12.65 -7.29
N ILE A 144 21.62 -11.36 -7.04
CA ILE A 144 22.95 -10.78 -6.81
C ILE A 144 23.56 -11.34 -5.51
N LEU A 145 22.78 -11.38 -4.42
CA LEU A 145 23.24 -11.93 -3.14
C LEU A 145 23.62 -13.42 -3.26
N ILE A 146 22.84 -14.20 -4.01
CA ILE A 146 23.15 -15.60 -4.30
C ILE A 146 24.46 -15.71 -5.10
N GLY A 147 24.68 -14.84 -6.10
CA GLY A 147 25.93 -14.81 -6.86
C GLY A 147 27.15 -14.49 -5.99
N ILE A 148 27.03 -13.52 -5.07
CA ILE A 148 28.09 -13.17 -4.12
C ILE A 148 28.40 -14.35 -3.19
N TRP A 149 27.36 -15.04 -2.70
CA TRP A 149 27.54 -16.22 -1.85
C TRP A 149 28.29 -17.36 -2.55
N TRP A 150 28.08 -17.53 -3.86
CA TRP A 150 28.87 -18.48 -4.66
C TRP A 150 30.33 -18.07 -4.81
N HIS A 151 30.62 -16.76 -4.86
CA HIS A 151 31.97 -16.26 -4.98
C HIS A 151 32.80 -16.57 -3.73
N GLU A 152 32.26 -16.31 -2.54
CA GLU A 152 32.94 -16.65 -1.28
C GLU A 152 33.05 -18.17 -1.06
N LYS A 153 32.03 -18.94 -1.45
CA LYS A 153 32.06 -20.40 -1.29
C LYS A 153 33.14 -21.08 -2.15
N LYS A 154 33.51 -20.50 -3.30
CA LYS A 154 34.63 -20.99 -4.13
C LYS A 154 35.98 -20.91 -3.41
N HIS A 155 36.21 -19.86 -2.61
CA HIS A 155 37.43 -19.76 -1.81
C HIS A 155 37.47 -20.76 -0.64
N PHE A 156 36.31 -21.09 -0.07
CA PHE A 156 36.19 -22.04 1.04
C PHE A 156 36.35 -23.51 0.60
N ILE A 157 35.80 -23.90 -0.55
CA ILE A 157 35.84 -25.30 -1.05
C ILE A 157 37.28 -25.74 -1.40
N LEU A 158 38.14 -24.82 -1.83
CA LEU A 158 39.54 -25.14 -2.15
C LEU A 158 40.40 -25.44 -0.92
N GLN A 159 40.02 -24.96 0.27
CA GLN A 159 40.76 -25.19 1.52
C GLN A 159 40.42 -26.53 2.18
N ILE A 160 39.23 -27.10 1.92
CA ILE A 160 38.84 -28.41 2.47
C ILE A 160 39.60 -29.57 1.79
N GLN A 161 39.93 -29.44 0.49
CA GLN A 161 40.67 -30.46 -0.26
C GLN A 161 42.09 -30.69 0.30
N SER A 162 42.75 -29.66 0.86
CA SER A 162 44.12 -29.78 1.39
C SER A 162 44.21 -30.40 2.79
N VAL A 163 43.09 -30.51 3.52
CA VAL A 163 43.06 -31.09 4.88
C VAL A 163 42.71 -32.58 4.86
N MET A 164 42.01 -33.06 3.82
CA MET A 164 41.51 -34.44 3.75
C MET A 164 42.35 -35.38 2.85
N VAL A 165 43.59 -35.02 2.52
CA VAL A 165 44.57 -35.95 1.91
C VAL A 165 45.90 -35.92 2.65
N PRO A 166 46.02 -36.65 3.78
CA PRO A 166 47.33 -37.18 4.15
C PRO A 166 47.18 -38.61 4.66
N SER A 167 47.40 -39.63 3.81
CA SER A 167 47.67 -41.01 4.30
C SER A 167 48.26 -41.99 3.29
N GLN A 168 48.39 -41.69 1.99
CA GLN A 168 49.07 -42.65 1.09
C GLN A 168 50.58 -42.78 1.43
N GLU A 169 51.21 -41.72 1.94
CA GLU A 169 52.61 -41.77 2.43
C GLU A 169 52.79 -42.63 3.69
N LEU A 170 51.81 -42.67 4.60
CA LEU A 170 51.92 -43.43 5.85
C LEU A 170 51.79 -44.94 5.58
N LEU A 171 50.93 -45.33 4.65
CA LEU A 171 50.74 -46.72 4.25
C LEU A 171 51.97 -47.26 3.50
N LEU A 172 52.64 -46.42 2.70
CA LEU A 172 53.90 -46.78 2.04
C LEU A 172 55.07 -46.90 3.03
N LYS A 173 55.14 -46.04 4.05
CA LYS A 173 56.16 -46.15 5.11
C LYS A 173 55.94 -47.36 6.02
N GLU A 174 54.70 -47.72 6.31
CA GLU A 174 54.38 -48.87 7.16
C GLU A 174 54.58 -50.21 6.43
N THR A 175 54.19 -50.30 5.15
CA THR A 175 54.49 -51.46 4.30
C THR A 175 55.99 -51.64 4.05
N ALA A 176 56.73 -50.54 3.81
CA ALA A 176 58.17 -50.59 3.68
C ALA A 176 58.87 -51.05 4.98
N LYS A 177 58.37 -50.62 6.15
CA LYS A 177 58.89 -51.01 7.46
C LYS A 177 58.59 -52.47 7.82
N LYS A 178 57.45 -53.01 7.39
CA LYS A 178 57.04 -54.40 7.68
C LYS A 178 57.74 -55.45 6.82
N SER A 179 58.30 -55.09 5.66
CA SER A 179 59.09 -56.01 4.83
C SER A 179 60.52 -56.26 5.33
N LYS A 180 60.96 -55.51 6.35
CA LYS A 180 62.34 -55.52 6.84
C LYS A 180 62.41 -56.03 8.28
N LEU A 181 61.98 -57.27 8.52
CA LEU A 181 62.34 -58.00 9.74
C LEU A 181 62.55 -59.48 9.42
N PRO A 182 63.71 -60.07 9.79
CA PRO A 182 64.19 -61.34 9.23
C PRO A 182 63.47 -62.57 9.78
N GLU A 183 63.28 -63.54 8.89
CA GLU A 183 63.00 -64.93 9.22
C GLU A 183 64.08 -65.48 10.14
N THR A 184 63.68 -66.04 11.28
CA THR A 184 64.52 -66.97 12.05
C THR A 184 63.67 -68.14 12.54
N SER A 185 63.88 -69.28 11.87
CA SER A 185 64.08 -70.63 12.41
C SER A 185 63.04 -71.20 13.40
N THR A 186 62.27 -72.22 13.02
CA THR A 186 62.63 -73.66 12.93
C THR A 186 62.65 -74.36 14.30
N THR A 187 61.70 -75.29 14.56
CA THR A 187 61.98 -76.74 14.72
C THR A 187 60.86 -77.53 15.44
N LYS A 188 60.32 -78.51 14.68
CA LYS A 188 59.81 -79.85 15.02
C LYS A 188 58.80 -80.08 16.15
N ASN A 189 57.68 -80.68 15.73
CA ASN A 189 57.19 -81.99 16.20
C ASN A 189 56.24 -82.49 15.10
N LYS A 190 56.54 -83.45 14.23
CA LYS A 190 56.86 -84.88 14.39
C LYS A 190 55.99 -85.64 15.40
N MET A 191 54.93 -86.23 14.84
CA MET A 191 54.54 -87.64 14.94
C MET A 191 53.45 -88.08 15.95
N ILE A 192 52.53 -88.89 15.39
CA ILE A 192 51.77 -90.04 15.96
C ILE A 192 50.48 -89.64 16.72
N PHE A 193 49.26 -89.81 16.18
CA PHE A 193 48.44 -91.01 15.87
C PHE A 193 47.42 -91.31 16.97
N SER A 194 46.19 -91.64 16.54
CA SER A 194 45.04 -92.25 17.26
C SER A 194 44.48 -91.50 18.46
N GLY A 195 43.20 -91.51 18.79
CA GLY A 195 41.98 -92.20 18.34
C GLY A 195 40.86 -91.60 19.21
N ILE A 196 39.63 -91.44 18.69
CA ILE A 196 38.56 -92.45 18.83
C ILE A 196 38.18 -92.64 20.32
N ASP A 197 37.16 -91.89 20.77
CA ASP A 197 35.89 -92.39 21.32
C ASP A 197 35.27 -91.52 22.44
N HIS A 198 33.96 -91.30 22.25
CA HIS A 198 32.86 -91.03 23.20
C HIS A 198 32.84 -89.76 24.07
#